data_AF-A0A6B2UI29-F1
#
_entry.id   AF-A0A6B2UI29-F1
#
_cell.length_a   1.000
_cell.length_b   1.000
_cell.length_c   1.000
_cell.angle_alpha   90.00
_cell.angle_beta   90.00
_cell.angle_gamma   90.00
#
_symmetry.space_group_name_H-M   'P 1'
#
loop_
_entity.id
_entity.type
_entity.pdbx_description
1 polymer ?
#
loop_
_entity_poly.entity_id
_entity_poly.type
_entity_poly.pdbx_seq_one_letter_code
_entity_poly.pdbx_strand_id
1 'polypeptide(L)'
;MTSFTQRYISGDHDGVWADLRRLGSVPDALDEDCRGVAFATMQRVAGHVDRLAEQLTDLGLVPVMPAREPVTAEDLRELDLLRAEIGSVPPALDACFRQVGGAWFAGDCAALSECYSTGSQYRAAPVLPDPLVLPTVQHLRESWGDYQDAVQDDPEVGEDGFFSDFAPDELHKANISGATHEIEMARYVADPVIHGVAGRSGITLVEYLRVSIAWGGMPGWSFKPEQAPTTLAALRVHPDF
;
A
#
# COMPACT_ATOMS: atom_id res chain seq x y z
N MET A 1 1.93 11.67 -29.72
CA MET A 1 1.20 10.82 -28.76
C MET A 1 0.71 11.71 -27.65
N THR A 2 -0.52 11.54 -27.18
CA THR A 2 -1.02 12.22 -25.97
C THR A 2 -0.28 11.63 -24.76
N SER A 3 0.19 12.47 -23.84
CA SER A 3 0.91 12.01 -22.64
C SER A 3 0.00 11.15 -21.75
N PHE A 4 0.59 10.20 -21.02
CA PHE A 4 -0.11 9.38 -20.03
C PHE A 4 -0.73 10.26 -18.94
N THR A 5 0.03 11.24 -18.42
CA THR A 5 -0.46 12.20 -17.44
C THR A 5 -1.68 12.97 -17.96
N GLN A 6 -1.66 13.44 -19.21
CA GLN A 6 -2.78 14.17 -19.80
C GLN A 6 -4.04 13.29 -19.92
N ARG A 7 -3.89 12.04 -20.37
CA ARG A 7 -4.99 11.06 -20.42
C ARG A 7 -5.55 10.77 -19.04
N TYR A 8 -4.66 10.57 -18.07
CA TYR A 8 -5.02 10.30 -16.68
C TYR A 8 -5.83 11.45 -16.09
N ILE A 9 -5.35 12.69 -16.21
CA ILE A 9 -6.09 13.89 -15.75
C ILE A 9 -7.45 14.03 -16.44
N SER A 10 -7.56 13.56 -17.69
CA SER A 10 -8.81 13.57 -18.45
C SER A 10 -9.79 12.45 -18.07
N GLY A 11 -9.45 11.60 -17.09
CA GLY A 11 -10.32 10.55 -16.52
C GLY A 11 -10.09 9.14 -17.05
N ASP A 12 -9.10 8.92 -17.92
CA ASP A 12 -8.74 7.58 -18.41
C ASP A 12 -7.81 6.86 -17.42
N HIS A 13 -8.27 6.65 -16.18
CA HIS A 13 -7.44 6.12 -15.10
C HIS A 13 -7.07 4.65 -15.34
N ASP A 14 -8.05 3.80 -15.64
CA ASP A 14 -7.83 2.37 -15.88
C ASP A 14 -7.03 2.11 -17.15
N GLY A 15 -7.33 2.82 -18.24
CA GLY A 15 -6.64 2.65 -19.51
C GLY A 15 -5.17 3.07 -19.43
N VAL A 16 -4.88 4.17 -18.72
CA VAL A 16 -3.50 4.63 -18.50
C VAL A 16 -2.72 3.62 -17.67
N TRP A 17 -3.23 3.16 -16.53
CA TRP A 17 -2.51 2.20 -15.71
C TRP A 17 -2.31 0.85 -16.41
N ALA A 18 -3.29 0.41 -17.22
CA ALA A 18 -3.13 -0.77 -18.05
C ALA A 18 -2.01 -0.60 -19.10
N ASP A 19 -1.87 0.59 -19.69
CA ASP A 19 -0.78 0.87 -20.63
C ASP A 19 0.59 0.97 -19.94
N LEU A 20 0.65 1.63 -18.77
CA LEU A 20 1.89 1.73 -17.98
C LEU A 20 2.43 0.37 -17.55
N ARG A 21 1.54 -0.55 -17.12
CA ARG A 21 1.94 -1.92 -16.79
C ARG A 21 2.48 -2.71 -17.98
N ARG A 22 1.99 -2.43 -19.20
CA ARG A 22 2.47 -3.08 -20.43
C ARG A 22 3.86 -2.63 -20.86
N LEU A 23 4.37 -1.50 -20.35
CA LEU A 23 5.74 -1.07 -20.61
C LEU A 23 6.75 -2.07 -20.04
N GLY A 24 6.40 -2.77 -18.96
CA GLY A 24 7.37 -3.50 -18.15
C GLY A 24 8.28 -2.49 -17.45
N SER A 25 9.58 -2.52 -17.78
CA SER A 25 10.52 -1.52 -17.28
C SER A 25 10.19 -0.14 -17.87
N VAL A 26 10.19 0.89 -17.01
CA VAL A 26 9.90 2.26 -17.41
C VAL A 26 11.06 2.81 -18.26
N PRO A 27 10.83 3.18 -19.53
CA PRO A 27 11.87 3.79 -20.36
C PRO A 27 12.20 5.21 -19.87
N ASP A 28 13.47 5.61 -19.92
CA ASP A 28 13.93 6.96 -19.52
C ASP A 28 13.10 8.09 -20.14
N ALA A 29 12.75 7.95 -21.43
CA ALA A 29 11.97 8.95 -22.16
C ALA A 29 10.52 9.11 -21.67
N LEU A 30 10.01 8.14 -20.90
CA LEU A 30 8.66 8.13 -20.33
C LEU A 30 8.67 8.28 -18.81
N ASP A 31 9.84 8.37 -18.19
CA ASP A 31 9.99 8.39 -16.73
C ASP A 31 9.16 9.51 -16.09
N GLU A 32 9.36 10.75 -16.55
CA GLU A 32 8.67 11.93 -16.02
C GLU A 32 7.14 11.80 -16.15
N ASP A 33 6.65 11.25 -17.26
CA ASP A 33 5.23 11.08 -17.52
C ASP A 33 4.62 9.94 -16.66
N CYS A 34 5.38 8.86 -16.42
CA CYS A 34 4.98 7.79 -15.50
C CYS A 34 4.91 8.31 -14.06
N ARG A 35 5.91 9.08 -13.63
CA ARG A 35 5.93 9.72 -12.31
C ARG A 35 4.79 10.74 -12.16
N GLY A 36 4.42 11.45 -13.22
CA GLY A 36 3.27 12.35 -13.25
C GLY A 36 1.94 11.63 -12.98
N VAL A 37 1.71 10.49 -13.63
CA VAL A 37 0.54 9.63 -13.37
C VAL A 37 0.55 9.09 -11.93
N ALA A 38 1.68 8.56 -11.49
CA ALA A 38 1.84 8.03 -10.13
C ALA A 38 1.54 9.10 -9.06
N PHE A 39 2.07 10.31 -9.23
CA PHE A 39 1.81 11.43 -8.34
C PHE A 39 0.32 11.79 -8.28
N ALA A 40 -0.32 11.95 -9.44
CA ALA A 40 -1.74 12.29 -9.51
C ALA A 40 -2.64 11.18 -8.92
N THR A 41 -2.22 9.92 -9.06
CA THR A 41 -2.88 8.75 -8.45
C THR A 41 -2.77 8.81 -6.93
N MET A 42 -1.56 8.96 -6.41
CA MET A 42 -1.31 8.92 -4.96
C MET A 42 -1.88 10.13 -4.23
N GLN A 43 -2.04 11.27 -4.91
CA GLN A 43 -2.79 12.41 -4.37
C GLN A 43 -4.28 12.08 -4.10
N ARG A 44 -4.93 11.28 -4.97
CA ARG A 44 -6.31 10.82 -4.75
C ARG A 44 -6.37 9.75 -3.66
N VAL A 45 -5.42 8.82 -3.68
CA VAL A 45 -5.27 7.81 -2.62
C VAL A 45 -5.16 8.48 -1.26
N ALA A 46 -4.32 9.51 -1.12
CA ALA A 46 -4.16 10.25 0.14
C ALA A 46 -5.50 10.79 0.66
N GLY A 47 -6.31 11.43 -0.20
CA GLY A 47 -7.63 11.92 0.19
C GLY A 47 -8.60 10.80 0.63
N HIS A 48 -8.53 9.63 -0.02
CA HIS A 48 -9.32 8.48 0.40
C HIS A 48 -8.84 7.89 1.74
N VAL A 49 -7.53 7.78 1.95
CA VAL A 49 -6.93 7.27 3.18
C VAL A 49 -7.22 8.21 4.36
N ASP A 50 -7.11 9.53 4.16
CA ASP A 50 -7.44 10.53 5.17
C ASP A 50 -8.92 10.41 5.60
N ARG A 51 -9.83 10.33 4.62
CA ARG A 51 -11.26 10.11 4.89
C ARG A 51 -11.52 8.81 5.64
N LEU A 52 -10.87 7.71 5.24
CA LEU A 52 -11.05 6.42 5.90
C LEU A 52 -10.53 6.48 7.34
N ALA A 53 -9.38 7.10 7.58
CA ALA A 53 -8.85 7.25 8.94
C ALA A 53 -9.85 7.98 9.86
N GLU A 54 -10.40 9.11 9.41
CA GLU A 54 -11.43 9.86 10.15
C GLU A 54 -12.68 9.01 10.42
N GLN A 55 -13.24 8.40 9.37
CA GLN A 55 -14.47 7.62 9.48
C GLN A 55 -14.29 6.35 10.32
N LEU A 56 -13.14 5.69 10.25
CA LEU A 56 -12.83 4.52 11.07
C LEU A 56 -12.71 4.90 12.55
N THR A 57 -12.06 6.03 12.85
CA THR A 57 -12.01 6.57 14.23
C THR A 57 -13.41 6.89 14.75
N ASP A 58 -14.27 7.52 13.93
CA ASP A 58 -15.66 7.81 14.31
C ASP A 58 -16.50 6.55 14.56
N LEU A 59 -16.18 5.45 13.86
CA LEU A 59 -16.78 4.12 14.09
C LEU A 59 -16.22 3.40 15.31
N GLY A 60 -15.26 4.00 16.02
CA GLY A 60 -14.67 3.45 17.23
C GLY A 60 -13.51 2.49 16.98
N LEU A 61 -12.80 2.60 15.84
CA LEU A 61 -11.53 1.91 15.65
C LEU A 61 -10.53 2.35 16.73
N VAL A 62 -9.96 1.37 17.43
CA VAL A 62 -8.81 1.54 18.31
C VAL A 62 -7.61 0.91 17.62
N PRO A 63 -6.80 1.69 16.89
CA PRO A 63 -5.70 1.15 16.10
C PRO A 63 -4.49 0.83 17.00
N VAL A 64 -3.67 -0.13 16.58
CA VAL A 64 -2.46 -0.54 17.32
C VAL A 64 -1.35 0.50 17.22
N MET A 65 -1.28 1.18 16.07
CA MET A 65 -0.41 2.30 15.77
C MET A 65 -1.27 3.52 15.42
N PRO A 66 -0.72 4.74 15.26
CA PRO A 66 -1.51 5.87 14.77
C PRO A 66 -2.21 5.52 13.45
N ALA A 67 -3.53 5.72 13.39
CA ALA A 67 -4.31 5.39 12.19
C ALA A 67 -3.81 6.11 10.94
N ARG A 68 -3.21 7.30 11.13
CA ARG A 68 -2.68 8.14 10.08
C ARG A 68 -1.40 8.85 10.50
N GLU A 69 -0.41 8.80 9.62
CA GLU A 69 0.87 9.51 9.75
C GLU A 69 1.13 10.31 8.46
N PRO A 70 0.76 11.61 8.43
CA PRO A 70 0.96 12.46 7.26
C PRO A 70 2.44 12.61 6.91
N VAL A 71 2.72 12.78 5.62
CA VAL A 71 4.08 13.01 5.11
C VAL A 71 4.63 14.33 5.65
N THR A 72 5.84 14.29 6.18
CA THR A 72 6.59 15.46 6.65
C THR A 72 7.67 15.89 5.66
N ALA A 73 8.18 17.11 5.83
CA ALA A 73 9.34 17.57 5.05
C ALA A 73 10.59 16.72 5.30
N GLU A 74 10.71 16.12 6.48
CA GLU A 74 11.82 15.24 6.83
C GLU A 74 11.69 13.90 6.10
N ASP A 75 10.48 13.33 6.01
CA ASP A 75 10.24 12.11 5.21
C ASP A 75 10.63 12.31 3.75
N LEU A 76 10.32 13.47 3.18
CA LEU A 76 10.69 13.79 1.78
C LEU A 76 12.21 13.88 1.60
N ARG A 77 12.90 14.52 2.55
CA ARG A 77 14.37 14.61 2.56
C ARG A 77 14.99 13.23 2.69
N GLU A 78 14.45 12.39 3.57
CA GLU A 78 14.93 11.04 3.83
C GLU A 78 14.70 10.12 2.63
N LEU A 79 13.54 10.23 1.96
CA LEU A 79 13.26 9.49 0.74
C LEU A 79 14.22 9.85 -0.39
N ASP A 80 14.58 11.13 -0.54
CA ASP A 80 15.56 11.56 -1.54
C ASP A 80 16.96 10.98 -1.26
N LEU A 81 17.36 10.86 0.01
CA LEU A 81 18.60 10.19 0.41
C LEU A 81 18.55 8.69 0.12
N LEU A 82 17.48 8.01 0.55
CA LEU A 82 17.29 6.58 0.30
C LEU A 82 17.32 6.24 -1.19
N ARG A 83 16.74 7.08 -2.04
CA ARG A 83 16.82 6.90 -3.50
C ARG A 83 18.24 7.00 -4.04
N ALA A 84 19.11 7.80 -3.44
CA ALA A 84 20.52 7.86 -3.83
C ALA A 84 21.28 6.59 -3.41
N GLU A 85 20.81 5.88 -2.38
CA GLU A 85 21.43 4.66 -1.84
C GLU A 85 20.91 3.37 -2.50
N ILE A 86 19.58 3.21 -2.54
CA ILE A 86 18.89 2.05 -3.13
C ILE A 86 18.95 2.09 -4.65
N GLY A 87 18.92 3.31 -5.22
CA GLY A 87 18.75 3.54 -6.65
C GLY A 87 17.29 3.83 -7.02
N SER A 88 16.81 3.21 -8.09
CA SER A 88 15.52 3.55 -8.68
C SER A 88 14.36 2.95 -7.86
N VAL A 89 13.56 3.81 -7.23
CA VAL A 89 12.31 3.41 -6.54
C VAL A 89 11.14 3.45 -7.54
N PRO A 90 10.33 2.38 -7.68
CA PRO A 90 9.19 2.34 -8.58
C PRO A 90 8.29 3.60 -8.48
N PRO A 91 7.87 4.24 -9.60
CA PRO A 91 7.11 5.48 -9.57
C PRO A 91 5.88 5.50 -8.65
N ALA A 92 5.05 4.45 -8.67
CA ALA A 92 3.88 4.36 -7.77
C ALA A 92 4.27 4.33 -6.29
N LEU A 93 5.35 3.62 -5.94
CA LEU A 93 5.82 3.51 -4.56
C LEU A 93 6.46 4.83 -4.08
N ASP A 94 7.32 5.46 -4.90
CA ASP A 94 7.88 6.79 -4.61
C ASP A 94 6.77 7.82 -4.41
N ALA A 95 5.76 7.83 -5.28
CA ALA A 95 4.60 8.71 -5.13
C ALA A 95 3.77 8.39 -3.86
N CYS A 96 3.66 7.11 -3.48
CA CYS A 96 2.94 6.70 -2.28
C CYS A 96 3.60 7.30 -1.02
N PHE A 97 4.93 7.20 -0.91
CA PHE A 97 5.67 7.83 0.18
C PHE A 97 5.57 9.35 0.19
N ARG A 98 5.55 10.00 -1.00
CA ARG A 98 5.50 11.47 -1.10
C ARG A 98 4.13 12.07 -0.87
N GLN A 99 3.05 11.34 -1.15
CA GLN A 99 1.69 11.88 -1.13
C GLN A 99 0.83 11.28 -0.03
N VAL A 100 0.97 9.98 0.21
CA VAL A 100 0.12 9.26 1.17
C VAL A 100 0.80 9.26 2.53
N GLY A 101 2.00 8.70 2.67
CA GLY A 101 2.61 8.48 3.98
C GLY A 101 1.96 7.29 4.72
N GLY A 102 2.11 7.25 6.04
CA GLY A 102 1.72 6.08 6.84
C GLY A 102 0.23 5.99 7.13
N ALA A 103 -0.29 4.76 7.17
CA ALA A 103 -1.63 4.45 7.65
C ALA A 103 -1.64 3.08 8.33
N TRP A 104 -2.40 2.95 9.42
CA TRP A 104 -2.52 1.69 10.15
C TRP A 104 -3.95 1.45 10.61
N PHE A 105 -4.73 0.71 9.83
CA PHE A 105 -6.13 0.43 10.17
C PHE A 105 -6.33 -0.87 10.96
N ALA A 106 -5.26 -1.61 11.25
CA ALA A 106 -5.33 -2.79 12.08
C ALA A 106 -5.52 -2.42 13.56
N GLY A 107 -6.51 -3.02 14.20
CA GLY A 107 -6.93 -2.68 15.55
C GLY A 107 -8.23 -3.36 15.95
N ASP A 108 -8.80 -2.94 17.08
CA ASP A 108 -10.11 -3.40 17.52
C ASP A 108 -11.20 -2.44 17.01
N CYS A 109 -12.22 -2.97 16.33
CA CYS A 109 -13.39 -2.21 15.88
C CYS A 109 -14.61 -3.12 15.81
N ALA A 110 -15.45 -3.08 16.85
CA ALA A 110 -16.64 -3.93 16.93
C ALA A 110 -17.62 -3.68 15.77
N ALA A 111 -17.72 -2.44 15.29
CA ALA A 111 -18.62 -2.07 14.19
C ALA A 111 -18.24 -2.71 12.84
N LEU A 112 -16.98 -3.14 12.71
CA LEU A 112 -16.41 -3.75 11.51
C LEU A 112 -16.00 -5.21 11.72
N SER A 113 -16.32 -5.80 12.87
CA SER A 113 -15.87 -7.15 13.23
C SER A 113 -14.33 -7.31 13.21
N GLU A 114 -13.59 -6.24 13.53
CA GLU A 114 -12.15 -6.28 13.75
C GLU A 114 -11.83 -6.54 15.22
N CYS A 115 -10.92 -7.47 15.47
CA CYS A 115 -10.46 -7.87 16.79
C CYS A 115 -8.95 -8.16 16.75
N TYR A 116 -8.17 -7.29 17.36
CA TYR A 116 -6.71 -7.39 17.44
C TYR A 116 -6.25 -7.80 18.84
N SER A 117 -6.71 -7.09 19.87
CA SER A 117 -6.27 -7.30 21.26
C SER A 117 -7.35 -7.93 22.15
N THR A 118 -8.63 -7.77 21.79
CA THR A 118 -9.75 -8.11 22.66
C THR A 118 -10.23 -9.56 22.55
N GLY A 119 -9.59 -10.39 21.73
CA GLY A 119 -10.04 -11.74 21.44
C GLY A 119 -9.36 -12.38 20.24
N SER A 120 -10.13 -13.16 19.48
CA SER A 120 -9.64 -13.87 18.29
C SER A 120 -10.40 -13.39 17.07
N GLN A 121 -9.68 -12.97 16.03
CA GLN A 121 -10.28 -12.52 14.77
C GLN A 121 -11.20 -13.57 14.14
N TYR A 122 -10.87 -14.86 14.23
CA TYR A 122 -11.72 -15.96 13.73
C TYR A 122 -13.06 -16.10 14.46
N ARG A 123 -13.20 -15.53 15.66
CA ARG A 123 -14.50 -15.45 16.35
C ARG A 123 -15.28 -14.21 15.94
N ALA A 124 -14.58 -13.13 15.60
CA ALA A 124 -15.19 -11.87 15.19
C ALA A 124 -15.71 -11.91 13.74
N ALA A 125 -14.97 -12.56 12.84
CA ALA A 125 -15.27 -12.63 11.42
C ALA A 125 -14.97 -14.02 10.80
N PRO A 126 -15.73 -14.41 9.75
CA PRO A 126 -15.54 -15.66 9.02
C PRO A 126 -14.41 -15.61 7.98
N VAL A 127 -13.74 -14.45 7.85
CA VAL A 127 -12.56 -14.16 7.03
C VAL A 127 -11.67 -13.19 7.78
N LEU A 128 -10.40 -13.12 7.41
CA LEU A 128 -9.51 -12.06 7.85
C LEU A 128 -9.82 -10.79 7.03
N PRO A 129 -10.21 -9.68 7.66
CA PRO A 129 -10.62 -8.46 6.96
C PRO A 129 -9.45 -7.72 6.27
N ASP A 130 -8.23 -8.04 6.67
CA ASP A 130 -6.98 -7.54 6.08
C ASP A 130 -6.93 -5.99 6.07
N PRO A 131 -7.04 -5.32 7.23
CA PRO A 131 -7.06 -3.87 7.31
C PRO A 131 -5.86 -3.22 6.61
N LEU A 132 -6.11 -2.13 5.88
CA LEU A 132 -5.09 -1.40 5.14
C LEU A 132 -4.01 -0.88 6.09
N VAL A 133 -2.79 -1.27 5.80
CA VAL A 133 -1.56 -0.73 6.40
C VAL A 133 -0.69 -0.21 5.26
N LEU A 134 -0.16 0.99 5.42
CA LEU A 134 0.76 1.63 4.48
C LEU A 134 2.03 2.06 5.23
N PRO A 135 3.22 1.76 4.68
CA PRO A 135 4.48 2.01 5.35
C PRO A 135 4.87 3.49 5.27
N THR A 136 5.68 3.93 6.22
CA THR A 136 6.33 5.25 6.18
C THR A 136 7.69 5.17 5.49
N VAL A 137 8.28 6.32 5.16
CA VAL A 137 9.67 6.39 4.66
C VAL A 137 10.65 5.83 5.70
N GLN A 138 10.36 6.05 6.98
CA GLN A 138 11.16 5.50 8.06
C GLN A 138 11.17 3.95 8.05
N HIS A 139 10.03 3.33 7.75
CA HIS A 139 9.98 1.88 7.59
C HIS A 139 10.85 1.40 6.40
N LEU A 140 10.81 2.11 5.27
CA LEU A 140 11.72 1.81 4.14
C LEU A 140 13.20 1.93 4.53
N ARG A 141 13.56 2.94 5.34
CA ARG A 141 14.93 3.11 5.88
C ARG A 141 15.33 1.93 6.74
N GLU A 142 14.45 1.48 7.62
CA GLU A 142 14.68 0.33 8.49
C GLU A 142 14.87 -0.95 7.66
N SER A 143 13.95 -1.25 6.73
CA SER A 143 14.09 -2.41 5.83
C SER A 143 15.37 -2.38 5.00
N TRP A 144 15.79 -1.19 4.53
CA TRP A 144 17.05 -1.04 3.81
C TRP A 144 18.26 -1.31 4.71
N GLY A 145 18.26 -0.80 5.95
CA GLY A 145 19.31 -1.06 6.93
C GLY A 145 19.43 -2.55 7.26
N ASP A 146 18.31 -3.21 7.54
CA ASP A 146 18.28 -4.65 7.83
C ASP A 146 18.80 -5.47 6.66
N TYR A 147 18.46 -5.09 5.42
CA TYR A 147 19.02 -5.72 4.22
C TYR A 147 20.53 -5.50 4.10
N GLN A 148 21.03 -4.29 4.35
CA GLN A 148 22.47 -4.01 4.29
C GLN A 148 23.26 -4.81 5.33
N ASP A 149 22.72 -4.91 6.55
CA ASP A 149 23.32 -5.72 7.61
C ASP A 149 23.33 -7.20 7.22
N ALA A 150 22.23 -7.72 6.67
CA ALA A 150 22.14 -9.10 6.19
C ALA A 150 23.14 -9.40 5.06
N VAL A 151 23.30 -8.50 4.09
CA VAL A 151 24.28 -8.64 2.99
C VAL A 151 25.72 -8.56 3.51
N GLN A 152 25.97 -7.77 4.54
CA GLN A 152 27.29 -7.68 5.17
C GLN A 152 27.65 -8.98 5.90
N ASP A 153 26.68 -9.60 6.58
CA ASP A 153 26.86 -10.85 7.30
C ASP A 153 26.93 -12.07 6.36
N ASP A 154 26.13 -12.07 5.29
CA ASP A 154 26.10 -13.10 4.26
C ASP A 154 25.93 -12.49 2.85
N PRO A 155 27.02 -12.36 2.07
CA PRO A 155 26.96 -11.77 0.73
C PRO A 155 26.04 -12.50 -0.26
N GLU A 156 25.70 -13.77 -0.05
CA GLU A 156 24.76 -14.52 -0.92
C GLU A 156 23.35 -13.94 -0.86
N VAL A 157 22.95 -13.31 0.26
CA VAL A 157 21.67 -12.60 0.40
C VAL A 157 21.51 -11.48 -0.64
N GLY A 158 22.62 -10.86 -1.04
CA GLY A 158 22.61 -9.79 -2.04
C GLY A 158 22.31 -10.25 -3.46
N GLU A 159 22.39 -11.56 -3.74
CA GLU A 159 22.11 -12.11 -5.08
C GLU A 159 20.63 -12.05 -5.44
N ASP A 160 19.74 -12.16 -4.45
CA ASP A 160 18.28 -12.11 -4.63
C ASP A 160 17.75 -10.67 -4.79
N GLY A 161 18.58 -9.68 -4.45
CA GLY A 161 18.23 -8.27 -4.48
C GLY A 161 17.38 -7.81 -3.28
N PHE A 162 17.14 -6.50 -3.20
CA PHE A 162 16.41 -5.90 -2.09
C PHE A 162 14.89 -6.01 -2.28
N PHE A 163 14.22 -6.63 -1.30
CA PHE A 163 12.77 -6.62 -1.15
C PHE A 163 12.41 -5.68 0.01
N SER A 164 11.60 -4.66 -0.28
CA SER A 164 11.09 -3.77 0.75
C SER A 164 9.84 -4.38 1.36
N ASP A 165 9.82 -4.49 2.69
CA ASP A 165 8.57 -4.71 3.41
C ASP A 165 7.61 -3.55 3.14
N PHE A 166 6.40 -3.89 2.70
CA PHE A 166 5.35 -2.93 2.37
C PHE A 166 4.31 -2.87 3.47
N ALA A 167 3.82 -4.03 3.94
CA ALA A 167 2.84 -4.10 5.02
C ALA A 167 2.90 -5.48 5.69
N PRO A 168 2.42 -5.65 6.92
CA PRO A 168 2.17 -7.00 7.45
C PRO A 168 1.10 -7.73 6.64
N ASP A 169 1.11 -9.07 6.66
CA ASP A 169 0.04 -9.86 6.07
C ASP A 169 -1.27 -9.84 6.87
N GLU A 170 -2.32 -10.45 6.33
CA GLU A 170 -3.64 -10.46 6.97
C GLU A 170 -3.66 -11.20 8.32
N LEU A 171 -2.69 -12.10 8.57
CA LEU A 171 -2.54 -12.82 9.82
C LEU A 171 -1.91 -11.91 10.88
N HIS A 172 -0.80 -11.25 10.56
CA HIS A 172 -0.14 -10.30 11.45
C HIS A 172 -1.06 -9.12 11.77
N LYS A 173 -1.79 -8.60 10.78
CA LYS A 173 -2.84 -7.59 10.99
C LYS A 173 -3.98 -8.06 11.90
N ALA A 174 -4.13 -9.37 12.11
CA ALA A 174 -5.08 -10.00 13.04
C ALA A 174 -4.42 -10.50 14.33
N ASN A 175 -3.19 -10.05 14.64
CA ASN A 175 -2.40 -10.45 15.80
C ASN A 175 -2.11 -11.96 15.87
N ILE A 176 -1.95 -12.58 14.70
CA ILE A 176 -1.54 -13.98 14.52
C ILE A 176 -0.17 -13.97 13.84
N SER A 177 0.73 -14.89 14.21
CA SER A 177 2.02 -15.00 13.52
C SER A 177 1.79 -15.27 12.02
N GLY A 178 2.38 -14.43 11.19
CA GLY A 178 2.26 -14.42 9.74
C GLY A 178 3.57 -14.03 9.07
N ALA A 179 3.46 -13.37 7.92
CA ALA A 179 4.57 -12.84 7.11
C ALA A 179 4.35 -11.35 6.79
N THR A 180 5.09 -10.82 5.82
CA THR A 180 4.93 -9.48 5.26
C THR A 180 4.47 -9.56 3.80
N HIS A 181 3.92 -8.45 3.34
CA HIS A 181 3.75 -8.12 1.94
C HIS A 181 4.99 -7.36 1.49
N GLU A 182 5.54 -7.71 0.34
CA GLU A 182 6.86 -7.23 -0.09
C GLU A 182 6.82 -6.68 -1.51
N ILE A 183 7.72 -5.75 -1.81
CA ILE A 183 7.94 -5.20 -3.17
C ILE A 183 9.40 -5.41 -3.57
N GLU A 184 9.63 -6.02 -4.73
CA GLU A 184 10.96 -6.16 -5.34
C GLU A 184 11.47 -4.79 -5.81
N MET A 185 12.55 -4.30 -5.19
CA MET A 185 13.08 -2.95 -5.47
C MET A 185 14.05 -2.92 -6.66
N ALA A 186 14.54 -4.09 -7.10
CA ALA A 186 15.45 -4.20 -8.24
C ALA A 186 14.79 -3.88 -9.59
N ARG A 187 13.45 -3.85 -9.66
CA ARG A 187 12.70 -3.64 -10.91
C ARG A 187 12.12 -2.24 -11.00
N TYR A 188 12.60 -1.47 -11.97
CA TYR A 188 12.05 -0.16 -12.27
C TYR A 188 10.81 -0.25 -13.18
N VAL A 189 9.67 -0.57 -12.58
CA VAL A 189 8.34 -0.65 -13.23
C VAL A 189 7.41 0.42 -12.66
N ALA A 190 6.45 0.91 -13.44
CA ALA A 190 5.58 2.01 -13.01
C ALA A 190 4.70 1.65 -11.79
N ASP A 191 4.18 0.43 -11.77
CA ASP A 191 3.24 -0.09 -10.78
C ASP A 191 3.75 -1.46 -10.30
N PRO A 192 4.52 -1.50 -9.19
CA PRO A 192 5.15 -2.73 -8.73
C PRO A 192 4.11 -3.75 -8.24
N VAL A 193 4.44 -5.03 -8.38
CA VAL A 193 3.67 -6.12 -7.78
C VAL A 193 3.90 -6.12 -6.28
N ILE A 194 2.83 -6.35 -5.50
CA ILE A 194 2.92 -6.65 -4.08
C ILE A 194 2.87 -8.17 -3.91
N HIS A 195 3.95 -8.73 -3.39
CA HIS A 195 4.06 -10.14 -3.07
C HIS A 195 3.43 -10.44 -1.70
N GLY A 196 3.06 -11.69 -1.45
CA GLY A 196 2.51 -12.11 -0.15
C GLY A 196 1.04 -11.76 0.11
N VAL A 197 0.32 -11.13 -0.83
CA VAL A 197 -1.10 -10.79 -0.64
C VAL A 197 -1.99 -12.02 -0.86
N ALA A 198 -2.57 -12.55 0.22
CA ALA A 198 -3.38 -13.76 0.16
C ALA A 198 -4.60 -13.62 -0.77
N GLY A 199 -4.81 -14.64 -1.61
CA GLY A 199 -5.90 -14.70 -2.58
C GLY A 199 -5.78 -13.71 -3.75
N ARG A 200 -4.69 -12.93 -3.85
CA ARG A 200 -4.47 -11.90 -4.89
C ARG A 200 -3.07 -11.98 -5.49
N SER A 201 -2.70 -13.16 -5.97
CA SER A 201 -1.39 -13.35 -6.63
C SER A 201 -1.22 -12.40 -7.82
N GLY A 202 -0.12 -11.66 -7.84
CA GLY A 202 0.23 -10.72 -8.90
C GLY A 202 -0.47 -9.37 -8.83
N ILE A 203 -1.16 -9.05 -7.72
CA ILE A 203 -1.76 -7.73 -7.53
C ILE A 203 -0.68 -6.64 -7.51
N THR A 204 -0.94 -5.52 -8.19
CA THR A 204 -0.04 -4.37 -8.16
C THR A 204 -0.39 -3.39 -7.05
N LEU A 205 0.52 -2.48 -6.73
CA LEU A 205 0.30 -1.46 -5.69
C LEU A 205 -0.97 -0.65 -5.92
N VAL A 206 -1.18 -0.16 -7.14
CA VAL A 206 -2.39 0.62 -7.46
C VAL A 206 -3.65 -0.24 -7.36
N GLU A 207 -3.60 -1.48 -7.83
CA GLU A 207 -4.75 -2.41 -7.73
C GLU A 207 -5.06 -2.78 -6.28
N TYR A 208 -4.04 -2.96 -5.44
CA TYR A 208 -4.17 -3.21 -4.00
C TYR A 208 -4.82 -2.01 -3.28
N LEU A 209 -4.39 -0.78 -3.60
CA LEU A 209 -4.98 0.43 -3.05
C LEU A 209 -6.44 0.59 -3.49
N ARG A 210 -6.75 0.33 -4.77
CA ARG A 210 -8.12 0.36 -5.29
C ARG A 210 -9.02 -0.62 -4.54
N VAL A 211 -8.63 -1.88 -4.42
CA VAL A 211 -9.47 -2.88 -3.73
C VAL A 211 -9.60 -2.55 -2.24
N SER A 212 -8.52 -2.11 -1.58
CA SER A 212 -8.54 -1.74 -0.17
C SER A 212 -9.51 -0.57 0.08
N ILE A 213 -9.39 0.51 -0.69
CA ILE A 213 -10.27 1.67 -0.58
C ILE A 213 -11.71 1.34 -0.98
N ALA A 214 -11.92 0.52 -2.01
CA ALA A 214 -13.25 0.09 -2.43
C ALA A 214 -13.99 -0.72 -1.36
N TRP A 215 -13.23 -1.34 -0.45
CA TRP A 215 -13.73 -2.10 0.70
C TRP A 215 -13.53 -1.37 2.03
N GLY A 216 -13.47 -0.04 2.02
CA GLY A 216 -13.46 0.75 3.26
C GLY A 216 -12.19 0.59 4.09
N GLY A 217 -11.09 0.20 3.45
CA GLY A 217 -9.84 -0.17 4.11
C GLY A 217 -9.78 -1.63 4.56
N MET A 218 -10.79 -2.46 4.26
CA MET A 218 -10.89 -3.86 4.71
C MET A 218 -11.05 -4.82 3.51
N PRO A 219 -10.04 -4.91 2.61
CA PRO A 219 -10.12 -5.70 1.38
C PRO A 219 -10.48 -7.17 1.58
N GLY A 220 -10.18 -7.78 2.72
CA GLY A 220 -10.52 -9.19 3.00
C GLY A 220 -12.01 -9.50 2.87
N TRP A 221 -12.89 -8.53 3.11
CA TRP A 221 -14.34 -8.69 2.92
C TRP A 221 -14.74 -8.90 1.46
N SER A 222 -13.88 -8.59 0.49
CA SER A 222 -14.17 -8.86 -0.92
C SER A 222 -14.30 -10.35 -1.25
N PHE A 223 -13.76 -11.23 -0.39
CA PHE A 223 -13.86 -12.68 -0.58
C PHE A 223 -15.20 -13.27 -0.08
N LYS A 224 -15.88 -12.57 0.83
CA LYS A 224 -17.21 -12.94 1.34
C LYS A 224 -18.09 -11.69 1.49
N PRO A 225 -18.42 -11.03 0.37
CA PRO A 225 -19.12 -9.74 0.37
C PRO A 225 -20.47 -9.78 1.06
N GLU A 226 -21.16 -10.93 1.03
CA GLU A 226 -22.45 -11.17 1.67
C GLU A 226 -22.38 -11.29 3.19
N GLN A 227 -21.19 -11.47 3.75
CA GLN A 227 -20.94 -11.58 5.20
C GLN A 227 -20.27 -10.31 5.77
N ALA A 228 -20.02 -9.31 4.93
CA ALA A 228 -19.41 -8.06 5.36
C ALA A 228 -20.33 -7.32 6.36
N PRO A 229 -19.76 -6.68 7.40
CA PRO A 229 -20.51 -5.84 8.33
C PRO A 229 -21.31 -4.78 7.57
N THR A 230 -22.57 -4.57 7.95
CA THR A 230 -23.42 -3.58 7.30
C THR A 230 -22.85 -2.16 7.37
N THR A 231 -22.14 -1.84 8.46
CA THR A 231 -21.42 -0.58 8.66
C THR A 231 -20.37 -0.34 7.56
N LEU A 232 -19.73 -1.40 7.05
CA LEU A 232 -18.70 -1.29 6.01
C LEU A 232 -19.28 -0.64 4.74
N ALA A 233 -20.56 -0.85 4.44
CA ALA A 233 -21.22 -0.28 3.27
C ALA A 233 -21.11 1.26 3.21
N ALA A 234 -21.05 1.94 4.35
CA ALA A 234 -20.90 3.39 4.42
C ALA A 234 -19.47 3.88 4.11
N LEU A 235 -18.46 3.00 4.24
CA LEU A 235 -17.06 3.32 3.98
C LEU A 235 -16.64 3.04 2.53
N ARG A 236 -17.32 2.09 1.88
CA ARG A 236 -17.07 1.63 0.52
C ARG A 236 -17.27 2.76 -0.50
N VAL A 237 -16.37 2.80 -1.48
CA VAL A 237 -16.44 3.73 -2.62
C VAL A 237 -16.03 3.01 -3.90
N HIS A 238 -16.24 3.66 -5.04
CA HIS A 238 -15.56 3.27 -6.27
C HIS A 238 -14.41 4.27 -6.48
N PRO A 239 -13.17 3.91 -6.11
CA PRO A 239 -12.05 4.83 -6.24
C PRO A 239 -11.83 5.23 -7.69
N ASP A 240 -11.58 6.52 -7.91
CA ASP A 240 -11.43 7.15 -9.23
C ASP A 240 -9.96 7.48 -9.52
N PHE A 241 -9.09 6.47 -9.43
CA PHE A 241 -7.67 6.56 -9.73
C PHE A 241 -7.16 5.23 -10.26
#